data_AF-D5SZU0-F1
#
_entry.id   AF-D5SZU0-F1
#
_cell.length_a   1.000
_cell.length_b   1.000
_cell.length_c   1.000
_cell.angle_alpha   90.00
_cell.angle_beta   90.00
_cell.angle_gamma   90.00
#
_symmetry.space_group_name_H-M   'P 1'
#
loop_
_entity.id
_entity.type
_entity.pdbx_description
1 polymer ?
#
loop_
_entity_poly.entity_id
_entity_poly.type
_entity_poly.pdbx_seq_one_letter_code
_entity_poly.pdbx_strand_id
1 'polypeptide(L)'
;MAHLKKNTRGAVPGLAVHFERKTDHHTNKEIDVSKTYLNQELMADGSDMLSRFNARLNDVYCMKRDDVKALATWIVTLPEELAEAPYEQQSAFFEVTSNFLNDRYGQENAVAAVVLRSQ
;
A
#
# COMPACT_ATOMS: atom_id res chain seq x y z
N MET A 1 8.99 11.99 2.26
CA MET A 1 7.70 12.57 2.76
C MET A 1 6.85 11.45 3.32
N ALA A 2 6.02 11.70 4.35
CA ALA A 2 4.99 10.76 4.79
C ALA A 2 3.62 11.45 4.89
N HIS A 3 2.57 10.86 4.31
CA HIS A 3 1.21 11.41 4.35
C HIS A 3 0.18 10.31 4.62
N LEU A 4 -0.77 10.58 5.51
CA LEU A 4 -1.86 9.67 5.83
C LEU A 4 -3.14 10.07 5.10
N LYS A 5 -3.66 9.18 4.27
CA LYS A 5 -4.98 9.30 3.65
C LYS A 5 -5.98 8.34 4.29
N LYS A 6 -7.16 8.85 4.66
CA LYS A 6 -8.26 8.06 5.22
C LYS A 6 -9.29 7.73 4.15
N ASN A 7 -9.63 6.44 3.98
CA ASN A 7 -10.47 5.93 2.92
C ASN A 7 -11.71 5.22 3.47
N THR A 8 -12.85 5.41 2.82
CA THR A 8 -14.07 4.67 3.12
C THR A 8 -14.01 3.26 2.56
N ARG A 9 -14.87 2.36 3.04
CA ARG A 9 -14.98 0.99 2.54
C ARG A 9 -15.21 0.94 1.02
N GLY A 10 -16.07 1.82 0.49
CA GLY A 10 -16.38 1.87 -0.93
C GLY A 10 -15.19 2.26 -1.83
N ALA A 11 -14.15 2.90 -1.29
CA ALA A 11 -12.96 3.27 -2.05
C ALA A 11 -11.94 2.12 -2.17
N VAL A 12 -12.00 1.12 -1.28
CA VAL A 12 -10.99 0.06 -1.16
C VAL A 12 -10.82 -0.78 -2.44
N PRO A 13 -11.88 -1.19 -3.16
CA PRO A 13 -11.73 -1.93 -4.43
C PRO A 13 -10.92 -1.18 -5.49
N GLY A 14 -11.16 0.13 -5.65
CA GLY A 14 -10.39 0.94 -6.59
C GLY A 14 -8.93 1.10 -6.17
N LEU A 15 -8.67 1.20 -4.86
CA LEU A 15 -7.30 1.25 -4.33
C LEU A 15 -6.56 -0.06 -4.54
N ALA A 16 -7.20 -1.21 -4.32
CA ALA A 16 -6.61 -2.52 -4.56
C ALA A 16 -6.20 -2.68 -6.04
N VAL A 17 -7.09 -2.33 -6.98
CA VAL A 17 -6.77 -2.33 -8.41
C VAL A 17 -5.57 -1.44 -8.72
N HIS A 18 -5.47 -0.28 -8.08
CA HIS A 18 -4.38 0.65 -8.28
C HIS A 18 -3.05 0.13 -7.72
N PHE A 19 -3.01 -0.26 -6.45
CA PHE A 19 -1.77 -0.67 -5.77
C PHE A 19 -1.22 -2.00 -6.32
N GLU A 20 -2.09 -2.94 -6.63
CA GLU A 20 -1.71 -4.26 -7.14
C GLU A 20 -1.61 -4.28 -8.67
N ARG A 21 -1.79 -3.13 -9.34
CA ARG A 21 -1.71 -2.98 -10.80
C ARG A 21 -2.54 -4.02 -11.56
N LYS A 22 -3.79 -4.25 -11.12
CA LYS A 22 -4.73 -5.23 -11.73
C LYS A 22 -5.27 -4.81 -13.11
N THR A 23 -4.76 -3.73 -13.70
CA THR A 23 -5.17 -3.22 -15.02
C THR A 23 -4.01 -2.47 -15.66
N ASP A 24 -3.92 -2.53 -17.00
CA ASP A 24 -2.96 -1.74 -17.78
C ASP A 24 -3.53 -0.39 -18.24
N HIS A 25 -4.83 -0.16 -18.04
CA HIS A 25 -5.52 1.06 -18.44
C HIS A 25 -5.49 2.09 -17.31
N HIS A 26 -4.44 2.90 -17.27
CA HIS A 26 -4.27 3.95 -16.27
C HIS A 26 -4.62 5.34 -16.81
N THR A 27 -5.48 6.07 -16.10
CA THR A 27 -5.73 7.49 -16.38
C THR A 27 -4.52 8.35 -16.00
N ASN A 28 -3.71 7.92 -15.01
CA ASN A 28 -2.45 8.58 -14.69
C ASN A 28 -1.40 8.25 -15.76
N LYS A 29 -1.00 9.27 -16.53
CA LYS A 29 -0.03 9.16 -17.63
C LYS A 29 1.42 9.00 -17.16
N GLU A 30 1.69 9.21 -15.87
CA GLU A 30 3.01 9.03 -15.27
C GLU A 30 3.32 7.56 -15.00
N ILE A 31 2.31 6.67 -15.01
CA ILE A 31 2.56 5.24 -14.80
C ILE A 31 3.14 4.62 -16.07
N ASP A 32 4.39 4.16 -15.95
CA ASP A 32 5.06 3.35 -16.97
C ASP A 32 4.76 1.87 -16.73
N VAL A 33 3.76 1.34 -17.46
CA VAL A 33 3.34 -0.07 -17.38
C VAL A 33 4.51 -1.02 -17.65
N SER A 34 5.46 -0.63 -18.51
CA SER A 34 6.63 -1.46 -18.81
C SER A 34 7.53 -1.65 -17.60
N LYS A 35 7.45 -0.79 -16.58
CA LYS A 35 8.22 -0.86 -15.32
C LYS A 35 7.44 -1.45 -14.16
N THR A 36 6.20 -1.90 -14.35
CA THR A 36 5.40 -2.48 -13.27
C THR A 36 6.08 -3.69 -12.62
N TYR A 37 6.90 -4.44 -13.37
CA TYR A 37 7.70 -5.56 -12.83
C TYR A 37 8.75 -5.13 -11.80
N LEU A 38 9.08 -3.84 -11.70
CA LEU A 38 9.97 -3.29 -10.69
C LEU A 38 9.25 -2.93 -9.38
N ASN A 39 7.91 -2.96 -9.37
CA ASN A 39 7.17 -2.76 -8.14
C ASN A 39 7.40 -3.96 -7.20
N GLN A 40 7.43 -3.70 -5.90
CA GLN A 40 7.71 -4.71 -4.89
C GLN A 40 6.55 -4.81 -3.91
N GLU A 41 6.03 -6.02 -3.70
CA GLU A 41 5.10 -6.32 -2.61
C GLU A 41 5.88 -6.78 -1.38
N LEU A 42 5.64 -6.14 -0.23
CA LEU A 42 6.38 -6.41 1.02
C LEU A 42 5.69 -7.41 1.95
N MET A 43 4.41 -7.74 1.72
CA MET A 43 3.68 -8.67 2.59
C MET A 43 3.86 -10.16 2.22
N ALA A 44 4.25 -10.44 0.96
CA ALA A 44 4.70 -11.76 0.46
C ALA A 44 3.88 -13.00 0.90
N ASP A 45 2.60 -12.84 1.22
CA ASP A 45 1.72 -13.94 1.68
C ASP A 45 0.88 -14.56 0.54
N GLY A 46 1.01 -14.02 -0.68
CA GLY A 46 0.31 -14.47 -1.87
C GLY A 46 -1.18 -14.12 -1.92
N SER A 47 -1.69 -13.39 -0.92
CA SER A 47 -3.10 -13.00 -0.83
C SER A 47 -3.33 -11.56 -1.32
N ASP A 48 -4.48 -11.31 -1.93
CA ASP A 48 -4.80 -9.97 -2.40
C ASP A 48 -5.35 -9.07 -1.27
N MET A 49 -5.19 -7.76 -1.46
CA MET A 49 -5.56 -6.70 -0.51
C MET A 49 -7.04 -6.75 -0.11
N LEU A 50 -7.95 -7.09 -1.05
CA LEU A 50 -9.39 -7.13 -0.72
C LEU A 50 -9.72 -8.31 0.17
N SER A 51 -9.12 -9.47 -0.08
CA SER A 51 -9.28 -10.65 0.77
C SER A 51 -8.80 -10.36 2.19
N ARG A 52 -7.60 -9.79 2.36
CA ARG A 52 -7.06 -9.39 3.68
C ARG A 52 -7.93 -8.35 4.39
N PHE A 53 -8.36 -7.31 3.67
CA PHE A 53 -9.20 -6.26 4.22
C PHE A 53 -10.55 -6.80 4.71
N ASN A 54 -11.21 -7.65 3.92
CA ASN A 54 -12.49 -8.24 4.30
C ASN A 54 -12.33 -9.24 5.45
N ALA A 55 -11.28 -10.06 5.46
CA ALA A 55 -10.96 -10.96 6.57
C ALA A 55 -10.79 -10.16 7.87
N ARG A 56 -9.97 -9.11 7.85
CA ARG A 56 -9.73 -8.28 9.04
C ARG A 56 -10.99 -7.60 9.56
N LEU A 57 -11.87 -7.12 8.67
CA LEU A 57 -13.16 -6.54 9.07
C LEU A 57 -14.14 -7.54 9.69
N ASN A 58 -13.96 -8.84 9.45
CA ASN A 58 -14.75 -9.87 10.13
C ASN A 58 -14.24 -10.15 11.55
N ASP A 59 -12.95 -9.91 11.80
CA ASP A 59 -12.31 -10.13 13.11
C ASP A 59 -12.51 -8.97 14.10
N VAL A 60 -12.90 -7.79 13.60
CA VAL A 60 -13.05 -6.57 14.41
C VAL A 60 -14.42 -5.95 14.27
N TYR A 61 -14.87 -5.29 15.34
CA TYR A 61 -16.08 -4.48 15.26
C TYR A 61 -15.84 -3.24 14.38
N CYS A 62 -16.60 -3.13 13.29
CA CYS A 62 -16.62 -1.96 12.41
C CYS A 62 -18.06 -1.43 12.28
N MET A 63 -18.25 -0.13 12.54
CA MET A 63 -19.56 0.50 12.40
C MET A 63 -20.11 0.37 10.97
N LYS A 64 -21.40 0.07 10.85
CA LYS A 64 -22.10 -0.10 9.55
C LYS A 64 -22.60 1.25 8.98
N ARG A 65 -21.69 2.22 8.87
CA ARG A 65 -21.94 3.49 8.17
C ARG A 65 -21.05 3.60 6.95
N ASP A 66 -21.58 4.16 5.87
CA ASP A 66 -20.86 4.26 4.60
C ASP A 66 -19.68 5.25 4.64
N ASP A 67 -19.73 6.21 5.57
CA ASP A 67 -18.72 7.24 5.73
C ASP A 67 -17.57 6.86 6.68
N VAL A 68 -17.64 5.68 7.31
CA VAL A 68 -16.58 5.15 8.16
C VAL A 68 -15.29 5.01 7.35
N LYS A 69 -14.22 5.58 7.89
CA LYS A 69 -12.88 5.45 7.33
C LYS A 69 -12.27 4.12 7.76
N ALA A 70 -12.68 3.06 7.05
CA ALA A 70 -12.29 1.68 7.35
C ALA A 70 -10.83 1.37 6.96
N LEU A 71 -10.19 2.22 6.15
CA LEU A 71 -8.79 2.05 5.75
C LEU A 71 -8.01 3.36 5.93
N ALA A 72 -6.81 3.24 6.47
CA ALA A 72 -5.79 4.28 6.50
C ALA A 72 -4.65 3.87 5.54
N THR A 73 -4.26 4.77 4.64
CA THR A 73 -3.17 4.56 3.69
C THR A 73 -2.04 5.53 4.00
N TRP A 74 -0.90 5.01 4.39
CA TRP A 74 0.34 5.79 4.47
C TRP A 74 1.00 5.82 3.10
N ILE A 75 1.26 7.03 2.61
CA ILE A 75 2.06 7.29 1.41
C ILE A 75 3.42 7.75 1.92
N VAL A 76 4.44 6.95 1.67
CA VAL A 76 5.82 7.25 2.05
C VAL A 76 6.66 7.29 0.79
N THR A 77 7.37 8.39 0.59
CA THR A 77 8.28 8.57 -0.54
C THR A 77 9.72 8.42 -0.09
N LEU A 78 10.57 7.92 -0.98
CA LEU A 78 12.01 7.87 -0.76
C LEU A 78 12.53 9.30 -0.45
N PRO A 79 13.32 9.49 0.61
CA PRO A 79 14.01 10.75 0.88
C PRO A 79 14.98 11.10 -0.26
N GLU A 80 15.14 12.39 -0.53
CA GLU A 80 16.02 12.88 -1.62
C GLU A 80 17.48 12.50 -1.36
N GLU A 81 17.87 12.42 -0.09
CA GLU A 81 19.20 12.00 0.36
C GLU A 81 19.52 10.54 0.02
N LEU A 82 18.49 9.73 -0.27
CA LEU A 82 18.63 8.33 -0.67
C LEU A 82 18.36 8.11 -2.17
N ALA A 83 18.09 9.15 -2.95
CA ALA A 83 17.75 9.02 -4.37
C ALA A 83 18.87 8.33 -5.19
N GLU A 84 20.12 8.70 -4.91
CA GLU A 84 21.31 8.13 -5.55
C GLU A 84 21.92 6.94 -4.77
N ALA A 85 21.26 6.52 -3.68
CA ALA A 85 21.73 5.38 -2.90
C ALA A 85 21.53 4.07 -3.67
N PRO A 86 22.36 3.04 -3.42
CA PRO A 86 22.17 1.71 -4.01
C PRO A 86 20.77 1.16 -3.75
N TYR A 87 20.27 0.37 -4.70
CA TYR A 87 18.93 -0.23 -4.63
C TYR A 87 18.63 -0.89 -3.28
N GLU A 88 19.59 -1.64 -2.74
CA GLU A 88 19.46 -2.31 -1.44
C GLU A 88 19.17 -1.34 -0.29
N GLN A 89 19.82 -0.18 -0.29
CA GLN A 89 19.62 0.84 0.74
C GLN A 89 18.27 1.53 0.61
N GLN A 90 17.82 1.78 -0.63
CA GLN A 90 16.48 2.31 -0.88
C GLN A 90 15.40 1.31 -0.46
N SER A 91 15.58 0.03 -0.77
CA SER A 91 14.63 -1.02 -0.38
C SER A 91 14.61 -1.22 1.14
N ALA A 92 15.77 -1.21 1.79
CA ALA A 92 15.86 -1.28 3.25
C ALA A 92 15.10 -0.13 3.94
N PHE A 93 15.11 1.09 3.38
CA PHE A 93 14.30 2.20 3.90
C PHE A 93 12.80 1.85 3.92
N PHE A 94 12.26 1.27 2.85
CA PHE A 94 10.85 0.90 2.79
C PHE A 94 10.50 -0.29 3.68
N GLU A 95 11.40 -1.28 3.80
CA GLU A 95 11.23 -2.41 4.72
C GLU A 95 11.19 -1.95 6.18
N VAL A 96 12.13 -1.11 6.59
CA VAL A 96 12.16 -0.52 7.94
C VAL A 96 10.91 0.33 8.20
N THR A 97 10.47 1.09 7.20
CA THR A 97 9.23 1.88 7.31
C THR A 97 8.01 0.98 7.48
N SER A 98 7.91 -0.11 6.71
CA SER A 98 6.82 -1.09 6.81
C SER A 98 6.79 -1.72 8.19
N ASN A 99 7.95 -2.14 8.71
CA ASN A 99 8.09 -2.73 10.04
C ASN A 99 7.66 -1.73 11.13
N PHE A 100 8.11 -0.48 11.06
CA PHE A 100 7.71 0.57 11.99
C PHE A 100 6.18 0.78 12.02
N LEU A 101 5.54 0.78 10.85
CA LEU A 101 4.09 0.94 10.75
C LEU A 101 3.35 -0.30 11.28
N ASN A 102 3.85 -1.50 11.01
CA ASN A 102 3.30 -2.74 11.54
C ASN A 102 3.41 -2.80 13.07
N ASP A 103 4.55 -2.42 13.64
CA ASP A 103 4.74 -2.37 15.09
C ASP A 103 3.81 -1.33 15.74
N ARG A 104 3.63 -0.19 15.08
CA ARG A 104 2.81 0.91 15.61
C ARG A 104 1.31 0.63 15.54
N TYR A 105 0.85 -0.02 14.48
CA TYR A 105 -0.58 -0.17 14.19
C TYR A 105 -1.08 -1.61 14.28
N GLY A 106 -0.21 -2.59 14.55
CA GLY A 106 -0.51 -4.02 14.52
C GLY A 106 -0.33 -4.59 13.12
N GLN A 107 0.53 -5.60 12.98
CA GLN A 107 0.82 -6.27 11.71
C GLN A 107 -0.44 -6.88 11.09
N GLU A 108 -1.38 -7.36 11.91
CA GLU A 108 -2.65 -7.93 11.47
C GLU A 108 -3.60 -6.90 10.84
N ASN A 109 -3.33 -5.60 11.01
CA ASN A 109 -4.08 -4.52 10.38
C ASN A 109 -3.49 -4.10 9.02
N ALA A 110 -2.31 -4.61 8.65
CA ALA A 110 -1.73 -4.37 7.35
C ALA A 110 -2.44 -5.21 6.28
N VAL A 111 -3.03 -4.55 5.29
CA VAL A 111 -3.76 -5.20 4.19
C VAL A 111 -3.06 -5.06 2.85
N ALA A 112 -2.07 -4.16 2.75
CA ALA A 112 -1.20 -3.99 1.60
C ALA A 112 0.04 -3.19 2.01
N ALA A 113 1.21 -3.55 1.47
CA ALA A 113 2.43 -2.77 1.53
C ALA A 113 3.17 -2.94 0.21
N VAL A 114 3.14 -1.90 -0.64
CA VAL A 114 3.64 -1.95 -2.01
C VAL A 114 4.59 -0.77 -2.25
N VAL A 115 5.78 -1.06 -2.75
CA VAL A 115 6.72 -0.05 -3.24
C VAL A 115 6.51 0.12 -4.75
N LEU A 116 6.04 1.30 -5.15
CA LEU A 116 5.81 1.64 -6.54
C LEU A 116 7.06 2.31 -7.12
N ARG A 117 7.66 1.67 -8.13
CA ARG A 117 8.81 2.18 -8.91
C ARG A 117 8.45 2.46 -10.38
N SER A 118 7.20 2.20 -10.74
CA SER A 118 6.64 2.39 -12.08
C SER A 118 6.02 3.79 -12.30
N GLN A 119 6.31 4.76 -11.43
CA GLN A 119 5.82 6.14 -11.48
C GLN A 119 6.99 7.11 -11.62
#